data_AF-A0A7C4S0J5-F1
#
_entry.id   AF-A0A7C4S0J5-F1
#
_cell.length_a   1.000
_cell.length_b   1.000
_cell.length_c   1.000
_cell.angle_alpha   90.00
_cell.angle_beta   90.00
_cell.angle_gamma   90.00
#
_symmetry.space_group_name_H-M   'P 1'
#
loop_
_entity.id
_entity.type
_entity.pdbx_description
1 polymer ?
#
loop_
_entity_poly.entity_id
_entity_poly.type
_entity_poly.pdbx_seq_one_letter_code
_entity_poly.pdbx_strand_id
1 'polypeptide(L)'
;MCSIFLGDIRSLNFNDLINRLKSTSPNVGCVLLFIGFVRSEGVDGGNVRNLVYEAYKDLAERELKSIVDDSMKVDGVYSIEIMHMIGSAVPGEHTFIVGVASKHRNEGF
;
A
#
# COMPACT_ATOMS: atom_id res chain seq x y z
N MET A 1 6.67 -9.64 -8.94
CA MET A 1 6.33 -8.40 -9.68
C MET A 1 6.04 -7.34 -8.65
N CYS A 2 6.53 -6.11 -8.80
CA CYS A 2 6.24 -5.03 -7.86
C CYS A 2 5.64 -3.84 -8.61
N SER A 3 4.67 -3.17 -7.99
CA SER A 3 4.01 -1.99 -8.55
C SER A 3 3.92 -0.89 -7.50
N ILE A 4 4.06 0.35 -7.95
CA ILE A 4 3.88 1.56 -7.13
C ILE A 4 2.90 2.45 -7.89
N PHE A 5 1.90 2.97 -7.19
CA PHE A 5 0.92 3.89 -7.76
C PHE A 5 0.72 5.10 -6.84
N LEU A 6 0.87 6.30 -7.41
CA LEU A 6 0.64 7.57 -6.73
C LEU A 6 -0.51 8.34 -7.40
N GLY A 7 -1.68 8.35 -6.76
CA GLY A 7 -2.88 8.94 -7.35
C GLY A 7 -4.14 8.67 -6.54
N ASP A 8 -5.30 8.86 -7.16
CA ASP A 8 -6.58 8.54 -6.52
C ASP A 8 -6.79 7.01 -6.47
N ILE A 9 -6.99 6.48 -5.26
CA ILE A 9 -7.13 5.05 -5.02
C ILE A 9 -8.54 4.65 -4.54
N ARG A 10 -9.52 5.58 -4.53
CA ARG A 10 -10.86 5.32 -3.97
C ARG A 10 -11.65 4.25 -4.72
N SER A 11 -11.40 4.09 -6.01
CA SER A 11 -12.03 3.07 -6.86
C SER A 11 -11.35 1.70 -6.80
N LEU A 12 -10.33 1.53 -5.94
CA LEU A 12 -9.62 0.27 -5.83
C LEU A 12 -10.57 -0.87 -5.41
N ASN A 13 -10.51 -1.96 -6.17
CA ASN A 13 -11.10 -3.23 -5.78
C ASN A 13 -10.06 -4.11 -5.08
N PHE A 14 -10.28 -4.38 -3.79
CA PHE A 14 -9.37 -5.20 -2.99
C PHE A 14 -9.28 -6.65 -3.48
N ASN A 15 -10.34 -7.22 -4.05
CA ASN A 15 -10.29 -8.58 -4.59
C ASN A 15 -9.36 -8.65 -5.79
N ASP A 16 -9.36 -7.63 -6.65
CA ASP A 16 -8.45 -7.58 -7.80
C ASP A 16 -7.00 -7.47 -7.35
N LEU A 17 -6.72 -6.63 -6.34
CA LEU A 17 -5.40 -6.53 -5.72
C LEU A 17 -4.94 -7.88 -5.12
N ILE A 18 -5.80 -8.54 -4.34
CA ILE A 18 -5.50 -9.84 -3.74
C ILE A 18 -5.23 -10.89 -4.83
N ASN A 19 -6.03 -10.90 -5.90
CA ASN A 19 -5.86 -11.83 -7.01
C ASN A 19 -4.53 -11.62 -7.75
N ARG A 20 -4.14 -10.36 -8.00
CA ARG A 20 -2.82 -10.04 -8.58
C ARG A 20 -1.68 -10.54 -7.69
N LEU A 21 -1.69 -10.20 -6.40
CA LEU A 21 -0.69 -10.64 -5.42
C LEU A 21 -0.60 -12.17 -5.34
N LYS A 22 -1.74 -12.84 -5.20
CA LYS A 22 -1.84 -14.30 -5.12
C LYS A 22 -1.32 -14.99 -6.39
N SER A 23 -1.55 -14.42 -7.56
CA SER A 23 -1.16 -15.03 -8.85
C SER A 23 0.33 -14.90 -9.18
N THR A 24 1.12 -14.20 -8.36
CA THR A 24 2.55 -13.98 -8.64
C THR A 24 3.42 -15.24 -8.54
N SER A 25 2.99 -16.26 -7.80
CA SER A 25 3.67 -17.55 -7.67
C SER A 25 2.69 -18.62 -7.16
N PRO A 26 2.81 -19.89 -7.58
CA PRO A 26 2.02 -20.99 -7.01
C PRO A 26 2.37 -21.26 -5.53
N ASN A 27 3.51 -20.75 -5.04
CA ASN A 27 3.98 -20.94 -3.68
C ASN A 27 3.57 -19.80 -2.73
N VAL A 28 2.70 -18.88 -3.15
CA VAL A 28 2.12 -17.85 -2.28
C VAL A 28 1.23 -18.55 -1.23
N GLY A 29 1.66 -18.51 0.03
CA GLY A 29 0.88 -19.01 1.17
C GLY A 29 0.30 -17.90 2.02
N CYS A 30 0.65 -16.64 1.77
CA CYS A 30 0.13 -15.48 2.46
C CYS A 30 0.01 -14.27 1.52
N VAL A 31 -1.11 -13.55 1.66
CA VAL A 31 -1.23 -12.17 1.18
C VAL A 31 -1.53 -11.31 2.40
N LEU A 32 -0.63 -10.40 2.72
CA LEU A 32 -0.81 -9.42 3.79
C LEU A 32 -1.16 -8.07 3.17
N LEU A 33 -2.19 -7.42 3.71
CA LEU A 33 -2.56 -6.06 3.32
C LEU A 33 -2.46 -5.15 4.54
N PHE A 34 -1.72 -4.06 4.40
CA PHE A 34 -1.82 -2.89 5.26
C PHE A 34 -2.67 -1.84 4.54
N ILE A 35 -3.65 -1.27 5.24
CA ILE A 35 -4.53 -0.22 4.71
C ILE A 35 -4.61 0.90 5.74
N GLY A 36 -4.09 2.07 5.37
CA GLY A 36 -4.18 3.30 6.15
C GLY A 36 -5.46 4.06 5.82
N PHE A 37 -6.19 4.45 6.87
CA PHE A 37 -7.43 5.23 6.78
C PHE A 37 -7.27 6.60 7.43
N VAL A 38 -7.94 7.62 6.90
CA VAL A 38 -8.04 8.91 7.58
C VAL A 38 -8.82 8.74 8.87
N ARG A 39 -8.23 9.16 9.99
CA ARG A 39 -8.90 9.19 11.31
C ARG A 39 -9.72 10.47 11.44
N SER A 40 -10.81 10.40 12.19
CA SER A 40 -11.63 11.58 12.52
C SER A 40 -10.97 12.50 13.55
N GLU A 41 -10.04 11.98 14.35
CA GLU A 41 -9.31 12.71 15.38
C GLU A 41 -7.94 13.16 14.86
N GLY A 42 -7.68 14.46 14.99
CA GLY A 42 -6.42 15.11 14.67
C GLY A 42 -5.40 14.89 15.78
N VAL A 43 -4.12 15.10 15.47
CA VAL A 43 -3.02 14.92 16.43
C VAL A 43 -3.11 15.90 17.62
N ASP A 44 -3.79 17.03 17.42
CA ASP A 44 -4.07 18.06 18.41
C ASP A 44 -5.38 17.83 19.19
N GLY A 45 -6.07 16.70 18.96
CA GLY A 45 -7.39 16.40 19.54
C GLY A 45 -8.56 17.10 18.84
N GLY A 46 -8.31 17.83 17.74
CA GLY A 46 -9.34 18.43 16.90
C GLY A 46 -10.05 17.42 16.00
N ASN A 47 -11.16 17.82 15.38
CA ASN A 47 -11.85 16.99 14.38
C ASN A 47 -11.26 17.22 12.98
N VAL A 48 -10.81 16.15 12.32
CA VAL A 48 -10.34 16.18 10.94
C VAL A 48 -11.54 16.29 10.00
N ARG A 49 -11.54 17.31 9.13
CA ARG A 49 -12.51 17.42 8.03
C ARG A 49 -12.02 16.69 6.78
N ASN A 50 -10.77 16.93 6.41
CA ASN A 50 -10.06 16.24 5.34
C ASN A 50 -8.55 16.33 5.56
N LEU A 51 -7.82 15.45 4.88
CA LEU A 51 -6.38 15.53 4.67
C LEU A 51 -6.10 15.71 3.18
N VAL A 52 -5.12 16.53 2.84
CA VAL A 52 -4.66 16.74 1.46
C VAL A 52 -3.27 16.15 1.32
N TYR A 53 -3.11 15.22 0.37
CA TYR A 53 -1.87 14.52 0.09
C TYR A 53 -1.28 15.04 -1.22
N GLU A 54 -0.07 15.58 -1.14
CA GLU A 54 0.69 16.09 -2.27
C GLU A 54 2.06 15.41 -2.30
N ALA A 55 2.62 15.23 -3.49
CA ALA A 55 3.96 14.64 -3.63
C ALA A 55 4.65 15.18 -4.88
N TYR A 56 5.96 15.35 -4.78
CA TYR A 56 6.81 15.34 -5.97
C TYR A 56 6.91 13.90 -6.47
N LYS A 57 6.05 13.52 -7.42
CA LYS A 57 5.80 12.13 -7.79
C LYS A 57 7.06 11.35 -8.11
N ASP A 58 7.94 11.89 -8.95
CA ASP A 58 9.16 11.20 -9.39
C ASP A 58 10.08 10.83 -8.20
N LEU A 59 10.22 11.77 -7.25
CA LEU A 59 11.01 11.53 -6.04
C LEU A 59 10.32 10.48 -5.16
N ALA A 60 9.01 10.61 -4.93
CA ALA A 60 8.27 9.68 -4.09
C ALA A 60 8.28 8.25 -4.67
N GLU A 61 8.11 8.08 -5.99
CA GLU A 61 8.20 6.79 -6.67
C GLU A 61 9.59 6.18 -6.52
N ARG A 62 10.65 6.99 -6.65
CA ARG A 62 12.03 6.53 -6.48
C ARG A 62 12.30 6.02 -5.05
N GLU A 63 11.90 6.78 -4.04
CA GLU A 63 12.11 6.40 -2.64
C GLU A 63 11.31 5.13 -2.28
N LEU A 64 10.03 5.06 -2.69
CA LEU A 64 9.21 3.87 -2.50
C LEU A 64 9.79 2.65 -3.24
N LYS A 65 10.33 2.84 -4.44
CA LYS A 65 11.00 1.78 -5.17
C LYS A 65 12.22 1.25 -4.43
N SER A 66 13.03 2.11 -3.82
CA SER A 66 14.16 1.67 -3.01
C SER A 66 13.70 0.79 -1.83
N ILE A 67 12.64 1.20 -1.13
CA ILE A 67 12.07 0.43 -0.02
C ILE A 67 11.56 -0.94 -0.48
N VAL A 68 10.86 -0.98 -1.62
CA VAL A 68 10.37 -2.22 -2.23
C VAL A 68 11.54 -3.13 -2.62
N ASP A 69 12.54 -2.58 -3.30
CA ASP A 69 13.69 -3.35 -3.77
C ASP A 69 14.48 -3.94 -2.58
N ASP A 70 14.57 -3.23 -1.46
CA ASP A 70 15.16 -3.75 -0.22
C ASP A 70 14.29 -4.83 0.43
N SER A 71 12.98 -4.62 0.51
CA SER A 71 12.03 -5.58 1.11
C SER A 71 11.92 -6.87 0.30
N MET A 72 12.05 -6.79 -1.02
CA MET A 72 12.07 -7.96 -1.92
C MET A 72 13.30 -8.87 -1.73
N LYS A 73 14.33 -8.43 -0.99
CA LYS A 73 15.49 -9.27 -0.64
C LYS A 73 15.17 -10.31 0.44
N VAL A 74 14.04 -10.18 1.13
CA VAL A 74 13.57 -11.16 2.11
C VAL A 74 13.18 -12.45 1.37
N ASP A 75 13.86 -13.55 1.70
CA ASP A 75 13.57 -14.85 1.09
C ASP A 75 12.11 -15.24 1.38
N GLY A 76 11.41 -15.73 0.36
CA GLY A 76 9.98 -16.05 0.45
C GLY A 76 9.02 -14.90 0.17
N VAL A 77 9.47 -13.67 -0.08
CA VAL A 77 8.62 -12.59 -0.62
C VAL A 77 8.58 -12.66 -2.14
N TYR A 78 7.37 -12.71 -2.72
CA TYR A 78 7.17 -12.85 -4.17
C TYR A 78 6.76 -11.54 -4.86
N SER A 79 6.02 -10.68 -4.16
CA SER A 79 5.58 -9.40 -4.69
C SER A 79 5.20 -8.42 -3.61
N ILE A 80 5.38 -7.14 -3.92
CA ILE A 80 4.91 -6.01 -3.12
C ILE A 80 4.21 -5.02 -4.05
N GLU A 81 2.98 -4.64 -3.73
CA GLU A 81 2.24 -3.56 -4.39
C GLU A 81 2.04 -2.40 -3.39
N ILE A 82 2.38 -1.17 -3.79
CA ILE A 82 2.16 0.03 -2.99
C ILE A 82 1.24 0.98 -3.75
N MET A 83 0.20 1.47 -3.08
CA MET A 83 -0.70 2.49 -3.61
C MET A 83 -0.86 3.61 -2.59
N HIS A 84 -0.55 4.85 -2.98
CA HIS A 84 -0.61 6.01 -2.11
C HIS A 84 -1.48 7.11 -2.72
N MET A 85 -2.41 7.63 -1.93
CA MET A 85 -3.31 8.71 -2.29
C MET A 85 -2.54 9.98 -2.67
N ILE A 86 -2.96 10.64 -3.75
CA ILE A 86 -2.69 12.06 -4.02
C ILE A 86 -4.05 12.74 -4.24
N GLY A 87 -4.30 13.80 -3.49
CA GLY A 87 -5.59 14.49 -3.45
C GLY A 87 -6.15 14.63 -2.04
N SER A 88 -7.43 14.97 -1.94
CA SER A 88 -8.13 15.12 -0.65
C SER A 88 -8.80 13.82 -0.24
N ALA A 89 -8.71 13.47 1.04
CA ALA A 89 -9.44 12.37 1.64
C ALA A 89 -10.11 12.77 2.94
N VAL A 90 -11.32 12.26 3.21
CA VAL A 90 -12.10 12.51 4.43
C VAL A 90 -11.99 11.34 5.42
N PRO A 91 -12.33 11.52 6.71
CA PRO A 91 -12.34 10.42 7.68
C PRO A 91 -13.05 9.16 7.17
N GLY A 92 -12.38 8.02 7.33
CA GLY A 92 -12.84 6.71 6.84
C GLY A 92 -12.37 6.32 5.44
N GLU A 93 -11.84 7.25 4.63
CA GLU A 93 -11.27 6.90 3.33
C GLU A 93 -9.86 6.31 3.47
N HIS A 94 -9.56 5.30 2.65
CA HIS A 94 -8.22 4.72 2.55
C HIS A 94 -7.29 5.63 1.75
N THR A 95 -6.05 5.76 2.24
CA THR A 95 -5.06 6.70 1.70
C THR A 95 -3.71 6.07 1.42
N PHE A 96 -3.43 4.91 2.01
CA PHE A 96 -2.19 4.18 1.78
C PHE A 96 -2.44 2.69 1.86
N ILE A 97 -2.00 1.95 0.85
CA ILE A 97 -2.18 0.50 0.78
C ILE A 97 -0.84 -0.12 0.44
N VAL A 98 -0.45 -1.12 1.23
CA VAL A 98 0.69 -1.98 0.94
C VAL A 98 0.21 -3.41 0.95
N GLY A 99 0.44 -4.12 -0.16
CA GLY A 99 0.14 -5.53 -0.28
C GLY A 99 1.40 -6.34 -0.49
N VAL A 100 1.57 -7.42 0.27
CA VAL A 100 2.73 -8.31 0.21
C VAL A 100 2.26 -9.73 -0.05
N ALA A 101 2.75 -10.36 -1.11
CA ALA A 101 2.56 -11.80 -1.34
C ALA A 101 3.83 -12.54 -0.92
N SER A 102 3.68 -13.51 -0.02
CA SER A 102 4.81 -14.25 0.53
C SER A 102 4.50 -15.74 0.71
N LYS A 103 5.54 -16.52 0.98
CA LYS A 103 5.47 -17.96 1.18
C LYS A 103 4.75 -18.31 2.47
N HIS A 104 5.12 -17.67 3.58
CA HIS A 104 4.42 -17.78 4.85
C HIS A 104 4.15 -16.39 5.42
N ARG A 105 3.35 -16.32 6.48
CA ARG A 105 2.99 -15.04 7.09
C ARG A 105 4.21 -14.29 7.64
N ASN A 106 5.23 -15.00 8.11
CA ASN A 106 6.37 -14.39 8.78
C ASN A 106 7.21 -13.53 7.83
N GLU A 107 7.33 -13.93 6.56
CA GLU A 107 8.04 -13.12 5.56
C GLU A 107 7.17 -11.96 5.05
N GLY A 108 5.85 -12.01 5.29
CA GLY A 108 4.91 -10.97 4.88
C GLY A 108 4.71 -9.85 5.90
N PHE A 109 5.01 -10.10 7.19
CA PHE A 109 4.95 -9.13 8.29
C PHE A 109 6.29 -8.42 8.47
#